data_AF-A0A8J6TNW1-F1
#
_entry.id   AF-A0A8J6TNW1-F1
#
_cell.length_a   1.000
_cell.length_b   1.000
_cell.length_c   1.000
_cell.angle_alpha   90.00
_cell.angle_beta   90.00
_cell.angle_gamma   90.00
#
_symmetry.space_group_name_H-M   'P 1'
#
loop_
_entity.id
_entity.type
_entity.pdbx_description
1 polymer ?
#
loop_
_entity_poly.entity_id
_entity_poly.type
_entity_poly.pdbx_seq_one_letter_code
_entity_poly.pdbx_strand_id
1 'polypeptide(L)'
;MRLAVISDIHGNLEAFREVLLDIEGCRIDTVVCLGDTIGYGPEPEQALALIRQRNIPSVMGNHELAVKDPKQLTWFNPRARKSLKMTAKLLSADSIDYIMRLKPFLNDHRCRFVHGFPPDSATRYLFQASKEELIDVFNQMKEQRCFIGHTHTLEIVEFDGAHLAAGRV
;
A
#
# COMPACT_ATOMS: atom_id res chain seq x y z
N MET A 1 19.77 2.90 9.70
CA MET A 1 18.72 2.02 9.17
C MET A 1 18.25 2.55 7.83
N ARG A 2 18.21 1.71 6.79
CA ARG A 2 17.71 2.01 5.45
C ARG A 2 16.48 1.16 5.20
N LEU A 3 15.37 1.83 4.90
CA LEU A 3 14.08 1.21 4.64
C LEU A 3 13.77 1.34 3.15
N ALA A 4 13.35 0.26 2.51
CA ALA A 4 12.68 0.31 1.22
C ALA A 4 11.18 0.22 1.44
N VAL A 5 10.42 1.10 0.79
CA VAL A 5 8.96 1.09 0.83
C VAL A 5 8.46 0.90 -0.60
N ILE A 6 7.62 -0.10 -0.79
CA ILE A 6 7.02 -0.44 -2.09
C ILE A 6 5.50 -0.41 -1.98
N SER A 7 4.80 -0.16 -3.08
CA SER A 7 3.33 -0.09 -3.12
C SER A 7 2.82 -0.40 -4.53
N ASP A 8 1.53 -0.72 -4.64
CA ASP A 8 0.79 -0.73 -5.92
C ASP A 8 1.43 -1.64 -6.99
N ILE A 9 1.93 -2.81 -6.56
CA ILE A 9 2.54 -3.81 -7.44
C ILE A 9 1.53 -4.30 -8.49
N HIS A 10 0.27 -4.41 -8.10
CA HIS A 10 -0.84 -4.71 -9.00
C HIS A 10 -0.60 -5.91 -9.93
N GLY A 11 -0.14 -7.02 -9.36
CA GLY A 11 0.10 -8.26 -10.10
C GLY A 11 1.10 -8.14 -11.24
N ASN A 12 1.90 -7.06 -11.29
CA ASN A 12 3.00 -6.89 -12.24
C ASN A 12 4.26 -7.54 -11.65
N LEU A 13 4.36 -8.86 -11.81
CA LEU A 13 5.44 -9.66 -11.22
C LEU A 13 6.81 -9.30 -11.81
N GLU A 14 6.87 -8.98 -13.10
CA GLU A 14 8.11 -8.56 -13.77
C GLU A 14 8.66 -7.29 -13.12
N ALA A 15 7.86 -6.22 -13.03
CA ALA A 15 8.27 -4.98 -12.37
C ALA A 15 8.65 -5.22 -10.90
N PHE A 16 7.90 -6.05 -10.19
CA PHE A 16 8.20 -6.34 -8.78
C PHE A 16 9.55 -7.06 -8.60
N ARG A 17 9.89 -8.01 -9.48
CA ARG A 17 11.18 -8.69 -9.45
C ARG A 17 12.34 -7.73 -9.69
N GLU A 18 12.22 -6.83 -10.66
CA GLU A 18 13.24 -5.83 -10.94
C GLU A 18 13.45 -4.88 -9.76
N VAL A 19 12.37 -4.43 -9.11
CA VAL A 19 12.46 -3.61 -7.89
C VAL A 19 13.16 -4.37 -6.76
N LEU A 20 12.88 -5.66 -6.58
CA LEU A 20 13.55 -6.47 -5.55
C LEU A 20 15.05 -6.66 -5.85
N LEU A 21 15.43 -6.82 -7.11
CA LEU A 21 16.84 -6.89 -7.50
C LEU A 21 17.59 -5.58 -7.21
N ASP A 22 16.97 -4.43 -7.50
CA ASP A 22 17.54 -3.12 -7.16
C ASP A 22 17.67 -2.93 -5.64
N ILE A 23 16.66 -3.35 -4.88
CA ILE A 23 16.69 -3.36 -3.41
C ILE A 23 17.82 -4.24 -2.88
N GLU A 24 18.09 -5.41 -3.46
CA GLU A 24 19.20 -6.30 -3.07
C GLU A 24 20.58 -5.66 -3.29
N GLY A 25 20.72 -4.81 -4.32
CA GLY A 25 21.93 -4.03 -4.57
C GLY A 25 22.10 -2.85 -3.60
N CYS A 26 21.02 -2.42 -2.96
CA CYS A 26 21.03 -1.40 -1.93
C CYS A 26 21.19 -2.06 -0.55
N ARG A 27 22.07 -1.55 0.32
CA ARG A 27 22.21 -2.04 1.71
C ARG A 27 20.96 -1.72 2.56
N ILE A 28 19.81 -2.30 2.23
CA ILE A 28 18.51 -2.11 2.86
C ILE A 28 18.38 -3.06 4.05
N ASP A 29 17.92 -2.55 5.18
CA ASP A 29 17.72 -3.34 6.40
C ASP A 29 16.33 -3.99 6.41
N THR A 30 15.30 -3.27 5.92
CA THR A 30 13.90 -3.70 5.93
C THR A 30 13.18 -3.24 4.66
N VAL A 31 12.27 -4.08 4.15
CA VAL A 31 11.33 -3.74 3.08
C VAL A 31 9.91 -3.77 3.65
N VAL A 32 9.08 -2.77 3.34
CA VAL A 32 7.65 -2.75 3.71
C VAL A 32 6.80 -2.51 2.47
N CYS A 33 5.68 -3.23 2.35
CA CYS A 33 4.73 -3.09 1.26
C CYS A 33 3.46 -2.36 1.73
N LEU A 34 3.04 -1.34 1.00
CA LEU A 34 1.88 -0.52 1.32
C LEU A 34 0.55 -1.08 0.78
N GLY A 35 0.52 -2.33 0.31
CA GLY A 35 -0.70 -2.97 -0.21
C GLY A 35 -0.85 -2.84 -1.72
N ASP A 36 -2.01 -3.24 -2.23
CA ASP A 36 -2.33 -3.36 -3.66
C ASP A 36 -1.28 -4.20 -4.41
N THR A 37 -0.95 -5.34 -3.80
CA THR A 37 -0.10 -6.36 -4.43
C THR A 37 -0.84 -7.03 -5.60
N ILE A 38 -2.16 -7.10 -5.52
CA ILE A 38 -3.02 -7.75 -6.53
C ILE A 38 -3.82 -6.74 -7.37
N GLY A 39 -4.47 -7.26 -8.41
CA GLY A 39 -5.38 -6.51 -9.28
C GLY A 39 -4.68 -5.83 -10.45
N TYR A 40 -5.43 -5.49 -11.49
CA TYR A 40 -4.92 -5.04 -12.80
C TYR A 40 -4.06 -6.07 -13.54
N GLY A 41 -2.86 -6.37 -13.04
CA GLY A 41 -1.88 -7.24 -13.68
C GLY A 41 -2.24 -8.73 -13.68
N PRO A 42 -1.57 -9.52 -14.54
CA PRO A 42 -1.94 -10.90 -14.82
C PRO A 42 -1.42 -11.92 -13.80
N GLU A 43 -0.46 -11.56 -12.94
CA GLU A 43 0.24 -12.49 -12.03
C GLU A 43 0.03 -12.16 -10.53
N PRO A 44 -1.22 -11.98 -10.05
CA PRO A 44 -1.47 -11.57 -8.68
C PRO A 44 -1.08 -12.65 -7.65
N GLU A 45 -1.25 -13.92 -7.98
CA GLU A 45 -0.89 -15.04 -7.09
C GLU A 45 0.62 -15.09 -6.86
N GLN A 46 1.39 -14.98 -7.95
CA GLN A 46 2.85 -15.03 -7.89
C GLN A 46 3.42 -13.81 -7.16
N ALA A 47 2.86 -12.61 -7.38
CA ALA A 47 3.25 -11.40 -6.67
C ALA A 47 3.02 -11.54 -5.16
N LEU A 48 1.84 -12.03 -4.75
CA LEU A 48 1.50 -12.22 -3.35
C LEU A 48 2.31 -13.36 -2.70
N ALA A 49 2.55 -14.45 -3.43
CA ALA A 49 3.41 -15.54 -2.99
C ALA A 49 4.85 -15.05 -2.74
N LEU A 50 5.36 -14.15 -3.60
CA LEU A 50 6.70 -13.59 -3.44
C LEU A 50 6.80 -12.65 -2.22
N ILE A 51 5.78 -11.82 -1.96
CA ILE A 51 5.66 -11.04 -0.72
C ILE A 51 5.76 -11.95 0.51
N ARG A 52 5.00 -13.05 0.51
CA ARG A 52 4.98 -14.03 1.62
C ARG A 52 6.31 -14.76 1.76
N GLN A 53 6.89 -15.25 0.67
CA GLN A 53 8.15 -15.98 0.67
C GLN A 53 9.30 -15.13 1.25
N ARG A 54 9.32 -13.84 0.93
CA ARG A 54 10.32 -12.89 1.44
C ARG A 54 9.97 -12.31 2.81
N ASN A 55 8.85 -12.72 3.42
CA ASN A 55 8.34 -12.20 4.69
C ASN A 55 8.26 -10.67 4.72
N ILE A 56 7.90 -10.04 3.61
CA ILE A 56 7.77 -8.58 3.51
C ILE A 56 6.52 -8.17 4.31
N PRO A 57 6.63 -7.37 5.38
CA PRO A 57 5.47 -6.84 6.08
C PRO A 57 4.61 -6.00 5.13
N SER A 58 3.32 -6.30 5.07
CA SER A 58 2.37 -5.61 4.19
C SER A 58 1.17 -5.08 4.96
N VAL A 59 0.61 -3.96 4.48
CA VAL A 59 -0.71 -3.47 4.87
C VAL A 59 -1.76 -3.80 3.82
N MET A 60 -3.03 -3.72 4.23
CA MET A 60 -4.19 -3.91 3.36
C MET A 60 -4.33 -2.76 2.35
N GLY A 61 -4.27 -3.07 1.05
CA GLY A 61 -4.70 -2.14 0.00
C GLY A 61 -6.19 -2.25 -0.31
N ASN A 62 -6.76 -1.33 -1.09
CA ASN A 62 -8.18 -1.42 -1.45
C ASN A 62 -8.47 -2.64 -2.33
N HIS A 63 -7.51 -3.11 -3.12
CA HIS A 63 -7.69 -4.31 -3.95
C HIS A 63 -7.78 -5.57 -3.10
N GLU A 64 -6.89 -5.75 -2.11
CA GLU A 64 -7.03 -6.84 -1.14
C GLU A 64 -8.28 -6.68 -0.28
N LEU A 65 -8.63 -5.45 0.11
CA LEU A 65 -9.83 -5.16 0.89
C LEU A 65 -11.09 -5.59 0.13
N ALA A 66 -11.16 -5.40 -1.19
CA ALA A 66 -12.32 -5.83 -1.98
C ALA A 66 -12.36 -7.34 -2.25
N VAL A 67 -11.26 -8.07 -2.06
CA VAL A 67 -11.29 -9.54 -1.95
C VAL A 67 -11.82 -9.96 -0.58
N LYS A 68 -11.39 -9.29 0.49
CA LYS A 68 -11.85 -9.54 1.87
C LYS A 68 -13.34 -9.20 2.09
N ASP A 69 -13.79 -8.07 1.56
CA ASP A 69 -15.17 -7.59 1.61
C ASP A 69 -15.66 -7.24 0.19
N PRO A 70 -16.37 -8.16 -0.49
CA PRO A 70 -16.89 -7.93 -1.82
C PRO A 70 -17.84 -6.73 -1.97
N LYS A 71 -18.38 -6.16 -0.87
CA LYS A 71 -19.20 -4.93 -0.92
C LYS A 71 -18.38 -3.74 -1.44
N GLN A 72 -17.07 -3.74 -1.18
CA GLN A 72 -16.14 -2.70 -1.60
C GLN A 72 -15.96 -2.65 -3.12
N LEU A 73 -16.29 -3.72 -3.85
CA LEU A 73 -16.27 -3.74 -5.32
C LEU A 73 -17.11 -2.61 -5.93
N THR A 74 -18.14 -2.12 -5.24
CA THR A 74 -19.01 -1.04 -5.71
C THR A 74 -18.30 0.31 -5.82
N TRP A 75 -17.25 0.54 -5.03
CA TRP A 75 -16.41 1.74 -5.08
C TRP A 75 -15.55 1.80 -6.35
N PHE A 76 -15.14 0.65 -6.88
CA PHE A 76 -14.31 0.56 -8.08
C PHE A 76 -15.07 0.94 -9.34
N ASN A 77 -14.38 1.62 -10.26
CA ASN A 77 -14.88 1.82 -11.62
C ASN A 77 -15.12 0.45 -12.32
N PRO A 78 -15.98 0.39 -13.35
CA PRO A 78 -16.36 -0.89 -13.98
C PRO A 78 -15.19 -1.73 -14.49
N ARG A 79 -14.11 -1.09 -15.00
CA ARG A 79 -12.93 -1.79 -15.52
C ARG A 79 -12.13 -2.42 -14.38
N ALA A 80 -11.82 -1.65 -13.34
CA ALA A 80 -11.11 -2.13 -12.17
C ALA A 80 -11.89 -3.24 -11.45
N ARG A 81 -13.21 -3.08 -11.29
CA ARG A 81 -14.09 -4.11 -10.73
C ARG A 81 -14.05 -5.42 -11.53
N LYS A 82 -14.07 -5.34 -12.86
CA LYS A 82 -13.96 -6.53 -13.73
C LYS A 82 -12.61 -7.21 -13.56
N SER A 83 -11.52 -6.44 -13.55
CA SER A 83 -10.17 -6.96 -13.32
C SER A 83 -10.06 -7.65 -11.95
N LEU A 84 -10.59 -7.05 -10.89
CA LEU A 84 -10.49 -7.62 -9.55
C LEU A 84 -11.31 -8.92 -9.42
N LYS A 85 -12.47 -9.01 -10.08
CA LYS A 85 -13.22 -10.27 -10.19
C LYS A 85 -12.45 -11.38 -10.91
N MET A 86 -11.60 -11.04 -11.87
CA MET A 86 -10.72 -12.02 -12.53
C MET A 86 -9.56 -12.39 -11.61
N THR A 87 -8.94 -11.39 -10.99
CA THR A 87 -7.85 -11.52 -10.01
C THR A 87 -8.23 -12.50 -8.90
N ALA A 88 -9.41 -12.33 -8.29
CA ALA A 88 -9.86 -13.19 -7.21
C ALA A 88 -9.97 -14.68 -7.58
N LYS A 89 -10.18 -15.01 -8.87
CA LYS A 89 -10.23 -16.39 -9.35
C LYS A 89 -8.84 -17.03 -9.53
N LEU A 90 -7.79 -16.22 -9.57
CA LEU A 90 -6.41 -16.67 -9.74
C LEU A 90 -5.74 -16.94 -8.38
N LEU A 91 -6.32 -16.47 -7.28
CA LEU A 91 -5.74 -16.58 -5.95
C LEU A 91 -5.96 -17.97 -5.34
N SER A 92 -4.91 -18.51 -4.73
CA SER A 92 -4.99 -19.74 -3.94
C SER A 92 -5.70 -19.51 -2.60
N ALA A 93 -6.15 -20.60 -1.95
CA ALA A 93 -6.75 -20.52 -0.62
C ALA A 93 -5.78 -19.89 0.40
N ASP A 94 -4.50 -20.24 0.34
CA ASP A 94 -3.47 -19.68 1.21
C ASP A 94 -3.29 -18.16 1.01
N SER A 95 -3.39 -17.70 -0.24
CA SER A 95 -3.32 -16.28 -0.61
C SER A 95 -4.53 -15.50 -0.10
N ILE A 96 -5.72 -16.08 -0.21
CA ILE A 96 -6.94 -15.53 0.39
C ILE A 96 -6.79 -15.44 1.91
N ASP A 97 -6.33 -16.52 2.55
CA ASP A 97 -6.09 -16.55 4.00
C ASP A 97 -5.06 -15.51 4.45
N TYR A 98 -4.02 -15.29 3.65
CA TYR A 98 -3.06 -14.21 3.89
C TYR A 98 -3.73 -12.84 3.83
N ILE A 99 -4.50 -12.56 2.77
CA ILE A 99 -5.26 -11.30 2.61
C ILE A 99 -6.19 -11.06 3.80
N MET A 100 -6.88 -12.10 4.28
CA MET A 100 -7.81 -11.97 5.42
C MET A 100 -7.11 -11.47 6.69
N ARG A 101 -5.82 -11.80 6.87
CA ARG A 101 -5.00 -11.41 8.03
C ARG A 101 -4.27 -10.07 7.88
N LEU A 102 -4.25 -9.46 6.69
CA LEU A 102 -3.62 -8.16 6.50
C LEU A 102 -4.26 -7.11 7.42
N LYS A 103 -3.39 -6.29 8.01
CA LYS A 103 -3.79 -5.18 8.88
C LYS A 103 -3.98 -3.92 8.03
N PRO A 104 -4.88 -3.01 8.41
CA PRO A 104 -5.07 -1.75 7.69
C PRO A 104 -3.83 -0.83 7.78
N PHE A 105 -2.98 -1.03 8.80
CA PHE A 105 -1.75 -0.28 8.98
C PHE A 105 -0.70 -1.09 9.75
N LEU A 106 0.55 -0.61 9.68
CA LEU A 106 1.66 -1.03 10.53
C LEU A 106 2.35 0.19 11.16
N ASN A 107 2.92 -0.02 12.33
CA ASN A 107 3.79 0.94 13.00
C ASN A 107 5.13 0.26 13.23
N ASP A 108 6.20 0.84 12.70
CA ASP A 108 7.55 0.34 12.92
C ASP A 108 8.57 1.46 12.80
N HIS A 109 9.65 1.41 13.60
CA HIS A 109 10.74 2.40 13.57
C HIS A 109 10.32 3.89 13.63
N ARG A 110 9.24 4.21 14.36
CA ARG A 110 8.60 5.55 14.43
C ARG A 110 7.99 6.02 13.09
N CYS A 111 7.68 5.09 12.20
CA CYS A 111 6.98 5.31 10.96
C CYS A 111 5.62 4.64 10.99
N ARG A 112 4.65 5.28 10.35
CA ARG A 112 3.33 4.75 10.02
C ARG A 112 3.33 4.25 8.58
N PHE A 113 2.73 3.10 8.35
CA PHE A 113 2.49 2.54 7.01
C PHE A 113 1.00 2.29 6.86
N VAL A 114 0.39 2.87 5.83
CA VAL A 114 -1.03 2.72 5.50
C VAL A 114 -1.18 2.83 3.99
N HIS A 115 -2.18 2.20 3.40
CA HIS A 115 -2.30 2.22 1.94
C HIS A 115 -2.79 3.57 1.40
N GLY A 116 -3.97 4.05 1.83
CA GLY A 116 -4.61 5.22 1.24
C GLY A 116 -4.36 6.51 2.02
N PHE A 117 -4.94 6.61 3.22
CA PHE A 117 -4.89 7.82 4.03
C PHE A 117 -4.77 7.49 5.51
N PRO A 118 -3.92 8.18 6.28
CA PRO A 118 -3.81 7.99 7.72
C PRO A 118 -5.13 8.29 8.45
N PRO A 119 -5.39 7.63 9.59
CA PRO A 119 -4.49 6.67 10.23
C PRO A 119 -4.51 5.30 9.54
N ASP A 120 -5.61 4.86 8.95
CA ASP A 120 -5.83 3.44 8.60
C ASP A 120 -6.70 3.20 7.36
N SER A 121 -6.99 4.22 6.56
CA SER A 121 -7.84 4.08 5.38
C SER A 121 -7.07 3.42 4.23
N ALA A 122 -7.66 2.38 3.64
CA ALA A 122 -7.19 1.78 2.40
C ALA A 122 -7.82 2.40 1.13
N THR A 123 -8.79 3.31 1.23
CA THR A 123 -9.60 3.76 0.07
C THR A 123 -9.65 5.26 -0.13
N ARG A 124 -9.30 6.04 0.89
CA ARG A 124 -9.25 7.50 0.79
C ARG A 124 -7.92 7.90 0.17
N TYR A 125 -7.95 8.76 -0.84
CA TYR A 125 -6.75 9.34 -1.43
C TYR A 125 -6.26 10.54 -0.63
N LEU A 126 -4.94 10.77 -0.60
CA LEU A 126 -4.33 11.93 0.05
C LEU A 126 -4.90 13.27 -0.44
N PHE A 127 -5.06 13.43 -1.76
CA PHE A 127 -5.54 14.68 -2.36
C PHE A 127 -7.02 14.99 -2.04
N GLN A 128 -7.75 14.06 -1.42
CA GLN A 128 -9.11 14.30 -0.93
C GLN A 128 -9.14 14.95 0.46
N ALA A 129 -7.98 15.11 1.11
CA ALA A 129 -7.89 15.79 2.39
C ALA A 129 -7.72 17.31 2.22
N SER A 130 -8.39 18.08 3.08
CA SER A 130 -8.13 19.50 3.21
C SER A 130 -6.79 19.75 3.90
N LYS A 131 -6.30 20.99 3.82
CA LYS A 131 -5.07 21.41 4.54
C LYS A 131 -5.22 21.25 6.05
N GLU A 132 -6.39 21.61 6.58
CA GLU A 132 -6.73 21.54 7.99
C GLU A 132 -6.76 20.08 8.46
N GLU A 133 -7.37 19.18 7.68
CA GLU A 133 -7.36 17.74 7.98
C GLU A 133 -5.94 17.17 8.00
N LEU A 134 -5.07 17.57 7.07
CA LEU A 134 -3.67 17.14 7.06
C LEU A 134 -2.92 17.63 8.30
N ILE A 135 -3.12 18.88 8.70
CA ILE A 135 -2.54 19.43 9.93
C ILE A 135 -3.04 18.65 11.16
N ASP A 136 -4.32 18.34 11.23
CA ASP A 136 -4.90 17.53 12.31
C ASP A 136 -4.28 16.14 12.36
N VAL A 137 -4.08 15.50 11.21
CA VAL A 137 -3.37 14.22 11.10
C VAL A 137 -1.95 14.36 11.67
N PHE A 138 -1.17 15.36 11.24
CA PHE A 138 0.19 15.58 11.75
C PHE A 138 0.22 15.79 13.26
N ASN A 139 -0.73 16.54 13.81
CA ASN A 139 -0.81 16.82 15.24
C ASN A 139 -1.24 15.61 16.07
N GLN A 140 -2.03 14.69 15.50
CA GLN A 140 -2.53 13.51 16.20
C GLN A 140 -1.61 12.29 16.06
N MET A 141 -0.83 12.21 14.99
CA MET A 141 0.09 11.11 14.75
C MET A 141 1.26 11.14 15.74
N LYS A 142 1.60 9.96 16.28
CA LYS A 142 2.73 9.80 17.21
C LYS A 142 4.03 9.46 16.47
N GLU A 143 3.89 8.92 15.27
CA GLU A 143 4.97 8.56 14.37
C GLU A 143 5.56 9.82 13.72
N GLN A 144 6.87 9.82 13.49
CA GLN A 144 7.57 10.96 12.86
C GLN A 144 7.35 11.03 11.35
N ARG A 145 7.01 9.90 10.72
CA ARG A 145 6.81 9.80 9.27
C ARG A 145 5.62 8.89 8.98
N CYS A 146 4.92 9.17 7.89
CA CYS A 146 3.85 8.35 7.36
C CYS A 146 4.15 8.01 5.90
N PHE A 147 4.06 6.74 5.54
CA PHE A 147 4.16 6.28 4.16
C PHE A 147 2.79 5.81 3.69
N ILE A 148 2.39 6.34 2.54
CA ILE A 148 1.15 6.00 1.85
C ILE A 148 1.41 5.60 0.40
N GLY A 149 0.53 4.78 -0.14
CA GLY A 149 0.47 4.39 -1.55
C GLY A 149 -0.77 4.98 -2.21
N HIS A 150 -1.47 4.17 -3.00
CA HIS A 150 -2.80 4.41 -3.56
C HIS A 150 -2.88 5.50 -4.64
N THR A 151 -2.14 6.60 -4.51
CA THR A 151 -2.11 7.70 -5.50
C THR A 151 -1.32 7.33 -6.76
N HIS A 152 -0.43 6.34 -6.66
CA HIS A 152 0.55 5.96 -7.69
C HIS A 152 1.48 7.12 -8.09
N THR A 153 1.63 8.10 -7.20
CA THR A 153 2.48 9.28 -7.39
C THR A 153 3.49 9.36 -6.25
N LEU A 154 4.73 9.73 -6.59
CA LEU A 154 5.77 9.97 -5.60
C LEU A 154 5.68 11.42 -5.12
N GLU A 155 5.17 11.60 -3.91
CA GLU A 155 4.89 12.90 -3.30
C GLU A 155 5.37 12.93 -1.85
N ILE A 156 5.68 14.13 -1.37
CA ILE A 156 6.01 14.39 0.03
C ILE A 156 5.15 15.55 0.54
N VAL A 157 4.61 15.37 1.75
CA VAL A 157 3.91 16.42 2.50
C VAL A 157 4.59 16.56 3.84
N GLU A 158 4.93 17.80 4.22
CA GLU A 158 5.67 18.12 5.43
C GLU A 158 4.93 19.18 6.24
N PHE A 159 4.96 19.03 7.57
CA PHE A 159 4.43 20.01 8.51
C PHE A 159 5.47 20.29 9.60
N ASP A 160 5.85 21.56 9.76
CA ASP A 160 6.87 22.00 10.73
C ASP A 160 6.29 22.50 12.07
N GLY A 161 4.96 22.42 12.23
CA GLY A 161 4.21 22.99 13.36
C GLY A 161 3.54 24.33 13.06
N ALA A 162 3.88 24.98 11.94
CA ALA A 162 3.28 26.25 11.50
C ALA A 162 2.87 26.23 10.02
N HIS A 163 3.65 25.58 9.16
CA HIS A 163 3.47 25.56 7.71
C HIS A 163 3.36 24.13 7.20
N LEU A 164 2.39 23.93 6.31
CA LEU A 164 2.26 22.71 5.52
C LEU A 164 2.86 22.96 4.13
N ALA A 165 3.78 22.10 3.71
CA ALA A 165 4.37 22.09 2.38
C ALA A 165 4.07 20.77 1.67
N ALA A 166 3.94 20.79 0.34
CA ALA A 166 3.75 19.60 -0.49
C ALA A 166 4.61 19.71 -1.76
N GLY A 167 5.22 18.60 -2.17
CA GLY A 167 6.09 18.55 -3.35
C GLY A 167 6.14 17.15 -3.99
N ARG A 168 6.71 17.09 -5.19
CA ARG A 168 7.11 15.83 -5.82
C ARG A 168 8.56 15.53 -5.47
N VAL A 169 8.88 14.25 -5.30
CA VAL A 169 10.26 13.77 -5.03
C VAL A 169 10.97 13.49 -6.34
#